data_AF-A0A8R7K4U4-F1
#
_entry.id   AF-A0A8R7K4U4-F1
#
_cell.length_a   1.000
_cell.length_b   1.000
_cell.length_c   1.000
_cell.angle_alpha   90.00
_cell.angle_beta   90.00
_cell.angle_gamma   90.00
#
_symmetry.space_group_name_H-M   'P 1'
#
loop_
_entity.id
_entity.type
_entity.pdbx_description
1 polymer ?
#
loop_
_entity_poly.entity_id
_entity_poly.type
_entity_poly.pdbx_seq_one_letter_code
_entity_poly.pdbx_strand_id
1 'polypeptide(L)'
;MTWEHYLAAPAPPEHRVGDVECDTVADIVIATFWTFYRCAEGQEEAAARVIDAECRHLLGNFRHEARTQAVRDYLAQTGIRRRKEKCRDKYLSKEKYMKVPPRWCPDKMDCWEALVDEWCSPQWRVAHNIAKEKRLKMKGVPHHLGSVNLHGYGKNWSKHNKAPVPELFDLYGMSNIAPYKKAKAFSESGLENAKNFSNKASHHTMVQYIKQGKARKGPDFNPSRPLDPELVMISGGGRSHGSLAIGNGLIRCSSTLPQIKKRHTSSDPKIPPRLRPVEIEFQAAIEAERAKT
;
A
#
# COMPACT_ATOMS: atom_id res chain seq x y z
N MET A 1 15.12 -15.39 -8.20
CA MET A 1 13.74 -15.77 -8.56
C MET A 1 12.80 -14.59 -8.35
N THR A 2 12.34 -13.98 -9.44
CA THR A 2 11.39 -12.85 -9.49
C THR A 2 10.20 -13.25 -10.36
N TRP A 3 9.17 -12.41 -10.46
CA TRP A 3 8.03 -12.73 -11.32
C TRP A 3 8.42 -12.85 -12.81
N GLU A 4 9.42 -12.08 -13.26
CA GLU A 4 10.01 -12.23 -14.60
C GLU A 4 10.59 -13.62 -14.85
N HIS A 5 11.12 -14.27 -13.82
CA HIS A 5 11.61 -15.65 -13.96
C HIS A 5 10.44 -16.62 -14.18
N TYR A 6 9.26 -16.36 -13.60
CA TYR A 6 8.06 -17.18 -13.82
C TYR A 6 7.47 -16.95 -15.20
N LEU A 7 7.50 -15.71 -15.68
CA LEU A 7 7.08 -15.35 -17.04
C LEU A 7 8.00 -15.94 -18.12
N ALA A 8 9.29 -16.13 -17.81
CA ALA A 8 10.25 -16.69 -18.75
C ALA A 8 10.41 -18.22 -18.64
N ALA A 9 10.09 -18.82 -17.50
CA ALA A 9 10.23 -20.26 -17.29
C ALA A 9 9.10 -21.01 -18.02
N PRO A 10 9.42 -21.99 -18.89
CA PRO A 10 8.41 -22.77 -19.58
C PRO A 10 7.64 -23.63 -18.57
N ALA A 11 6.34 -23.78 -18.81
CA ALA A 11 5.55 -24.80 -18.16
C ALA A 11 6.01 -26.20 -18.60
N PRO A 12 5.68 -27.26 -17.82
CA PRO A 12 5.83 -28.62 -18.31
C PRO A 12 5.07 -28.81 -19.64
N PRO A 13 5.56 -29.66 -20.56
CA PRO A 13 4.87 -29.89 -21.83
C PRO A 13 3.40 -30.28 -21.63
N GLU A 14 2.52 -29.69 -22.44
CA GLU A 14 1.07 -29.95 -22.46
C GLU A 14 0.38 -29.70 -21.10
N HIS A 15 0.99 -28.90 -20.22
CA HIS A 15 0.39 -28.60 -18.93
C HIS A 15 -0.85 -27.73 -19.08
N ARG A 16 -1.96 -28.17 -18.48
CA ARG A 16 -3.23 -27.45 -18.48
C ARG A 16 -3.76 -27.27 -17.07
N VAL A 17 -4.39 -26.13 -16.85
CA VAL A 17 -5.13 -25.83 -15.62
C VAL A 17 -6.58 -25.60 -15.99
N GLY A 18 -7.43 -26.59 -15.71
CA GLY A 18 -8.78 -26.64 -16.28
C GLY A 18 -8.70 -26.72 -17.82
N ASP A 19 -9.43 -25.85 -18.51
CA ASP A 19 -9.42 -25.80 -19.98
C ASP A 19 -8.31 -24.90 -20.55
N VAL A 20 -7.50 -24.25 -19.72
CA VAL A 20 -6.45 -23.32 -20.15
C VAL A 20 -5.12 -24.06 -20.30
N GLU A 21 -4.53 -23.98 -21.49
CA GLU A 21 -3.16 -24.42 -21.74
C GLU A 21 -2.17 -23.38 -21.21
N CYS A 22 -1.11 -23.84 -20.55
CA CYS A 22 -0.11 -22.99 -19.92
C CYS A 22 1.23 -23.14 -20.63
N ASP A 23 1.75 -22.04 -21.17
CA ASP A 23 3.07 -22.00 -21.82
C ASP A 23 4.19 -21.74 -20.81
N THR A 24 3.89 -21.01 -19.73
CA THR A 24 4.85 -20.57 -18.73
C THR A 24 4.44 -20.97 -17.32
N VAL A 25 5.39 -20.97 -16.39
CA VAL A 25 5.09 -21.18 -14.96
C VAL A 25 4.20 -20.05 -14.42
N ALA A 26 4.31 -18.83 -14.95
CA ALA A 26 3.38 -17.75 -14.63
C ALA A 26 1.94 -18.07 -15.06
N ASP A 27 1.73 -18.66 -16.24
CA ASP A 27 0.41 -19.07 -16.71
C ASP A 27 -0.22 -20.09 -15.77
N ILE A 28 0.55 -21.07 -15.30
CA ILE A 28 0.08 -22.05 -14.31
C ILE A 28 -0.45 -21.33 -13.06
N VAL A 29 0.31 -20.36 -12.54
CA VAL A 29 -0.09 -19.61 -11.34
C VAL A 29 -1.36 -18.79 -11.58
N ILE A 30 -1.44 -18.07 -12.71
CA ILE A 30 -2.59 -17.22 -13.04
C ILE A 30 -3.83 -18.07 -13.34
N ALA A 31 -3.71 -19.12 -14.15
CA ALA A 31 -4.81 -20.01 -14.48
C ALA A 31 -5.32 -20.72 -13.21
N THR A 32 -4.41 -21.17 -12.34
CA THR A 32 -4.78 -21.77 -11.04
C THR A 32 -5.57 -20.79 -10.18
N PHE A 33 -5.13 -19.53 -10.10
CA PHE A 33 -5.88 -18.48 -9.39
C PHE A 33 -7.32 -18.39 -9.89
N TRP A 34 -7.53 -18.37 -11.21
CA TRP A 34 -8.87 -18.28 -11.80
C TRP A 34 -9.72 -19.55 -11.66
N THR A 35 -9.16 -20.69 -11.25
CA THR A 35 -9.99 -21.85 -10.89
C THR A 35 -10.79 -21.59 -9.60
N PHE A 36 -10.26 -20.79 -8.68
CA PHE A 36 -10.90 -20.48 -7.39
C PHE A 36 -11.72 -19.18 -7.40
N TYR A 37 -11.41 -18.24 -8.29
CA TYR A 37 -11.99 -16.90 -8.30
C TYR A 37 -12.72 -16.58 -9.60
N ARG A 38 -13.60 -15.58 -9.56
CA ARG A 38 -14.29 -15.02 -10.72
C ARG A 38 -14.15 -13.51 -10.71
N CYS A 39 -14.07 -12.91 -11.90
CA CYS A 39 -14.05 -11.47 -12.08
C CYS A 39 -15.46 -10.96 -12.41
N ALA A 40 -15.78 -9.75 -11.99
CA ALA A 40 -16.99 -9.08 -12.49
C ALA A 40 -16.80 -8.69 -13.96
N GLU A 41 -17.87 -8.75 -14.74
CA GLU A 41 -17.85 -8.41 -16.16
C GLU A 41 -17.30 -6.99 -16.38
N GLY A 42 -16.37 -6.86 -17.32
CA GLY A 42 -15.70 -5.59 -17.66
C GLY A 42 -14.60 -5.18 -16.68
N GLN A 43 -14.21 -6.04 -15.72
CA GLN A 43 -13.12 -5.80 -14.78
C GLN A 43 -11.87 -6.66 -15.03
N GLU A 44 -11.87 -7.46 -16.08
CA GLU A 44 -10.90 -8.51 -16.36
C GLU A 44 -9.49 -7.93 -16.52
N GLU A 45 -9.34 -6.87 -17.32
CA GLU A 45 -8.05 -6.22 -17.55
C GLU A 45 -7.51 -5.53 -16.28
N ALA A 46 -8.40 -4.93 -15.47
CA ALA A 46 -8.02 -4.36 -14.18
C ALA A 46 -7.59 -5.45 -13.20
N ALA A 47 -8.29 -6.59 -13.17
CA ALA A 47 -7.94 -7.72 -12.34
C ALA A 47 -6.60 -8.35 -12.76
N ALA A 48 -6.35 -8.50 -14.07
CA ALA A 48 -5.08 -9.01 -14.59
C ALA A 48 -3.89 -8.13 -14.14
N ARG A 49 -4.02 -6.80 -14.23
CA ARG A 49 -3.01 -5.86 -13.73
C ARG A 49 -2.78 -6.00 -12.22
N VAL A 50 -3.84 -6.20 -11.44
CA VAL A 50 -3.73 -6.40 -9.99
C VAL A 50 -3.02 -7.71 -9.67
N ILE A 51 -3.36 -8.80 -10.37
CA ILE A 51 -2.71 -10.11 -10.17
C ILE A 51 -1.21 -10.02 -10.47
N ASP A 52 -0.82 -9.44 -11.61
CA ASP A 52 0.61 -9.26 -11.94
C ASP A 52 1.35 -8.46 -10.86
N ALA A 53 0.75 -7.34 -10.42
CA ALA A 53 1.33 -6.51 -9.36
C ALA A 53 1.46 -7.27 -8.03
N GLU A 54 0.46 -8.05 -7.65
CA GLU A 54 0.50 -8.84 -6.42
C GLU A 54 1.48 -10.01 -6.50
N CYS A 55 1.60 -10.71 -7.63
CA CYS A 55 2.61 -11.75 -7.82
C CYS A 55 4.03 -11.21 -7.62
N ARG A 56 4.32 -10.03 -8.18
CA ARG A 56 5.60 -9.31 -7.97
C ARG A 56 5.82 -8.97 -6.51
N HIS A 57 4.80 -8.40 -5.87
CA HIS A 57 4.86 -7.99 -4.46
C HIS A 57 5.08 -9.18 -3.52
N LEU A 58 4.31 -10.27 -3.70
CA LEU A 58 4.41 -11.48 -2.88
C LEU A 58 5.78 -12.15 -3.02
N LEU A 59 6.32 -12.27 -4.23
CA LEU A 59 7.67 -12.81 -4.45
C LEU A 59 8.75 -11.91 -3.82
N GLY A 60 8.60 -10.59 -3.89
CA GLY A 60 9.49 -9.64 -3.21
C GLY A 60 9.48 -9.84 -1.68
N ASN A 61 8.29 -9.95 -1.08
CA ASN A 61 8.14 -10.21 0.36
C ASN A 61 8.70 -11.57 0.76
N PHE A 62 8.44 -12.60 -0.04
CA PHE A 62 8.97 -13.95 0.18
C PHE A 62 10.49 -13.94 0.28
N ARG A 63 11.20 -13.27 -0.65
CA ARG A 63 12.66 -13.16 -0.61
C ARG A 63 13.16 -12.46 0.65
N HIS A 64 12.50 -11.38 1.06
CA HIS A 64 12.84 -10.66 2.30
C HIS A 64 12.67 -11.55 3.55
N GLU A 65 11.57 -12.29 3.60
CA GLU A 65 11.22 -13.18 4.71
C GLU A 65 12.13 -14.41 4.77
N ALA A 66 12.47 -15.01 3.61
CA ALA A 66 13.39 -16.14 3.49
C ALA A 66 14.77 -15.81 4.05
N ARG A 67 15.35 -14.65 3.66
CA ARG A 67 16.62 -14.18 4.22
C ARG A 67 16.56 -14.03 5.73
N THR A 68 15.53 -13.35 6.24
CA THR A 68 15.36 -13.10 7.68
C THR A 68 15.20 -14.41 8.47
N GLN A 69 14.50 -15.38 7.89
CA GLN A 69 14.31 -16.71 8.46
C GLN A 69 15.63 -17.50 8.49
N ALA A 70 16.41 -17.48 7.40
CA ALA A 70 17.73 -18.10 7.36
C ALA A 70 18.68 -17.53 8.43
N VAL A 71 18.68 -16.22 8.66
CA VAL A 71 19.45 -15.62 9.78
C VAL A 71 19.00 -16.18 11.13
N ARG A 72 17.70 -16.31 11.35
CA ARG A 72 17.15 -16.86 12.60
C ARG A 72 17.53 -18.33 12.79
N ASP A 73 17.45 -19.12 11.73
CA ASP A 73 17.74 -20.56 11.77
C ASP A 73 19.23 -20.80 12.02
N TYR A 74 20.12 -20.03 11.38
CA TYR A 74 21.55 -20.09 11.66
C TYR A 74 21.86 -19.74 13.12
N LEU A 75 21.27 -18.66 13.64
CA LEU A 75 21.47 -18.29 15.04
C LEU A 75 20.95 -19.38 15.99
N ALA A 76 19.83 -20.01 15.67
CA ALA A 76 19.30 -21.12 16.45
C ALA A 76 20.23 -22.34 16.43
N GLN A 77 20.83 -22.68 15.28
CA GLN A 77 21.86 -23.73 15.19
C GLN A 77 23.10 -23.42 16.06
N THR A 78 23.45 -22.15 16.23
CA THR A 78 24.52 -21.71 17.14
C THR A 78 24.09 -21.57 18.62
N GLY A 79 22.89 -22.03 18.98
CA GLY A 79 22.36 -21.95 20.35
C GLY A 79 21.75 -20.60 20.74
N ILE A 80 21.67 -19.64 19.82
CA ILE A 80 21.16 -18.29 20.07
C ILE A 80 19.71 -18.18 19.59
N ARG A 81 18.75 -18.29 20.52
CA ARG A 81 17.35 -17.99 20.21
C ARG A 81 17.10 -16.48 20.12
N ARG A 82 16.63 -16.02 18.97
CA ARG A 82 16.15 -14.64 18.77
C ARG A 82 14.78 -14.60 18.11
N ARG A 83 14.02 -13.56 18.47
CA ARG A 83 12.79 -13.21 17.76
C ARG A 83 13.11 -12.69 16.37
N LYS A 84 12.21 -12.93 15.42
CA LYS A 84 12.41 -12.65 13.99
C LYS A 84 12.69 -11.17 13.71
N GLU A 85 12.06 -10.27 14.47
CA GLU A 85 12.23 -8.82 14.35
C GLU A 85 13.69 -8.40 14.59
N LYS A 86 14.40 -9.10 15.50
CA LYS A 86 15.82 -8.84 15.80
C LYS A 86 16.78 -9.44 14.78
N CYS A 87 16.28 -10.29 13.87
CA CYS A 87 17.07 -10.86 12.77
C CYS A 87 16.99 -10.03 11.49
N ARG A 88 16.00 -9.15 11.36
CA ARG A 88 15.78 -8.33 10.15
C ARG A 88 16.98 -7.46 9.77
N ASP A 89 17.73 -6.95 10.75
CA ASP A 89 18.89 -6.08 10.51
C ASP A 89 20.24 -6.80 10.46
N LYS A 90 20.24 -8.13 10.53
CA LYS A 90 21.47 -8.95 10.51
C LYS A 90 21.66 -9.57 9.13
N TYR A 91 22.92 -9.77 8.76
CA TYR A 91 23.33 -10.41 7.51
C TYR A 91 24.36 -11.48 7.80
N LEU A 92 24.25 -12.61 7.10
CA LEU A 92 25.23 -13.69 7.15
C LEU A 92 26.22 -13.57 5.97
N SER A 93 27.33 -14.30 6.05
CA SER A 93 28.17 -14.58 4.89
C SER A 93 27.50 -15.61 3.99
N LYS A 94 27.97 -15.73 2.74
CA LYS A 94 27.50 -16.76 1.80
C LYS A 94 27.61 -18.15 2.43
N GLU A 95 28.76 -18.51 3.00
CA GLU A 95 28.94 -19.85 3.59
C GLU A 95 27.94 -20.14 4.70
N LYS A 96 27.59 -19.14 5.51
CA LYS A 96 26.63 -19.29 6.60
C LYS A 96 25.20 -19.43 6.09
N TYR A 97 24.80 -18.71 5.05
CA TYR A 97 23.49 -18.89 4.44
C TYR A 97 23.34 -20.27 3.80
N MET A 98 24.40 -20.80 3.17
CA MET A 98 24.35 -22.11 2.52
C MET A 98 24.17 -23.28 3.50
N LYS A 99 24.46 -23.09 4.80
CA LYS A 99 24.21 -24.09 5.85
C LYS A 99 22.76 -24.17 6.32
N VAL A 100 21.93 -23.20 5.93
CA VAL A 100 20.55 -23.07 6.41
C VAL A 100 19.56 -22.89 5.26
N PRO A 101 19.56 -23.79 4.25
CA PRO A 101 18.58 -23.71 3.19
C PRO A 101 17.16 -23.84 3.77
N PRO A 102 16.20 -23.04 3.28
CA PRO A 102 14.81 -23.19 3.67
C PRO A 102 14.27 -24.58 3.34
N ARG A 103 13.33 -25.08 4.15
CA ARG A 103 12.73 -26.42 3.99
C ARG A 103 12.02 -26.67 2.65
N TRP A 104 11.66 -25.61 1.92
CA TRP A 104 11.03 -25.68 0.60
C TRP A 104 12.05 -25.65 -0.56
N CYS A 105 13.35 -25.54 -0.24
CA CYS A 105 14.45 -25.50 -1.19
C CYS A 105 15.44 -26.69 -1.10
N PRO A 106 15.14 -27.86 -0.50
CA PRO A 106 16.14 -28.90 -0.21
C PRO A 106 16.73 -29.52 -1.49
N ASP A 107 15.97 -29.54 -2.56
CA ASP A 107 16.27 -30.08 -3.89
C ASP A 107 16.61 -28.99 -4.92
N LYS A 108 16.60 -27.70 -4.51
CA LYS A 108 16.74 -26.52 -5.39
C LYS A 108 17.85 -25.61 -4.89
N MET A 109 19.02 -26.20 -4.62
CA MET A 109 20.14 -25.49 -4.00
C MET A 109 20.75 -24.42 -4.91
N ASP A 110 20.65 -24.60 -6.22
CA ASP A 110 20.98 -23.60 -7.24
C ASP A 110 20.13 -22.32 -7.09
N CYS A 111 18.83 -22.48 -6.88
CA CYS A 111 17.90 -21.38 -6.64
C CYS A 111 18.20 -20.67 -5.31
N TRP A 112 18.57 -21.44 -4.27
CA TRP A 112 18.98 -20.89 -2.98
C TRP A 112 20.27 -20.08 -3.12
N GLU A 113 21.28 -20.66 -3.78
CA GLU A 113 22.57 -20.00 -4.00
C GLU A 113 22.41 -18.68 -4.75
N ALA A 114 21.60 -18.65 -5.81
CA ALA A 114 21.33 -17.43 -6.56
C ALA A 114 20.71 -16.31 -5.69
N LEU A 115 19.82 -16.65 -4.75
CA LEU A 115 19.27 -15.69 -3.79
C LEU A 115 20.34 -15.19 -2.80
N VAL A 116 21.17 -16.11 -2.31
CA VAL A 116 22.26 -15.80 -1.37
C VAL A 116 23.29 -14.88 -2.02
N ASP A 117 23.69 -15.17 -3.25
CA ASP A 117 24.64 -14.35 -4.02
C ASP A 117 24.13 -12.92 -4.19
N GLU A 118 22.85 -12.77 -4.52
CA GLU A 118 22.24 -11.45 -4.61
C GLU A 118 22.29 -10.72 -3.26
N TRP A 119 21.90 -11.35 -2.15
CA TRP A 119 21.93 -10.71 -0.82
C TRP A 119 23.33 -10.38 -0.31
N CYS A 120 24.33 -11.16 -0.73
CA CYS A 120 25.74 -10.95 -0.40
C CYS A 120 26.40 -9.93 -1.33
N SER A 121 25.80 -9.60 -2.47
CA SER A 121 26.34 -8.61 -3.41
C SER A 121 26.44 -7.20 -2.81
N PRO A 122 27.52 -6.44 -3.11
CA PRO A 122 27.64 -5.04 -2.69
C PRO A 122 26.48 -4.17 -3.20
N GLN A 123 26.04 -4.39 -4.43
CA GLN A 123 24.98 -3.64 -5.10
C GLN A 123 23.66 -3.76 -4.31
N TRP A 124 23.29 -5.00 -3.94
CA TRP A 124 22.09 -5.23 -3.13
C TRP A 124 22.22 -4.58 -1.75
N ARG A 125 23.38 -4.66 -1.09
CA ARG A 125 23.60 -4.04 0.22
C ARG A 125 23.41 -2.53 0.18
N VAL A 126 23.94 -1.85 -0.84
CA VAL A 126 23.75 -0.40 -1.03
C VAL A 126 22.28 -0.08 -1.24
N ALA A 127 21.62 -0.75 -2.19
CA ALA A 127 20.20 -0.52 -2.48
C ALA A 127 19.30 -0.78 -1.25
N HIS A 128 19.59 -1.85 -0.51
CA HIS A 128 18.88 -2.21 0.71
C HIS A 128 19.03 -1.15 1.80
N ASN A 129 20.25 -0.65 2.03
CA ASN A 129 20.52 0.36 3.04
C ASN A 129 19.86 1.71 2.68
N ILE A 130 19.91 2.13 1.41
CA ILE A 130 19.21 3.33 0.94
C ILE A 130 17.70 3.21 1.19
N ALA A 131 17.11 2.05 0.88
CA ALA A 131 15.68 1.82 1.13
C ALA A 131 15.34 1.79 2.63
N LYS A 132 16.25 1.27 3.48
CA LYS A 132 16.12 1.30 4.93
C LYS A 132 16.19 2.74 5.47
N GLU A 133 17.17 3.53 5.05
CA GLU A 133 17.31 4.93 5.45
C GLU A 133 16.11 5.78 5.03
N LYS A 134 15.60 5.59 3.81
CA LYS A 134 14.35 6.23 3.37
C LYS A 134 13.19 5.89 4.29
N ARG A 135 13.05 4.63 4.71
CA ARG A 135 12.01 4.20 5.66
C ARG A 135 12.19 4.80 7.04
N LEU A 136 13.42 4.93 7.55
CA LEU A 136 13.71 5.55 8.84
C LEU A 136 13.38 7.05 8.86
N LYS A 137 13.45 7.72 7.71
CA LYS A 137 13.06 9.13 7.58
C LYS A 137 11.53 9.34 7.54
N MET A 138 10.74 8.30 7.26
CA MET A 138 9.29 8.40 7.28
C MET A 138 8.79 8.48 8.72
N LYS A 139 8.10 9.58 9.07
CA LYS A 139 7.50 9.78 10.38
C LYS A 139 6.11 9.15 10.43
N GLY A 140 5.84 8.42 11.52
CA GLY A 140 4.52 7.85 11.80
C GLY A 140 4.19 6.59 11.01
N VAL A 141 3.07 5.96 11.38
CA VAL A 141 2.52 4.83 10.62
C VAL A 141 1.72 5.39 9.45
N PRO A 142 1.80 4.81 8.23
CA PRO A 142 1.02 5.30 7.09
C PRO A 142 -0.49 5.38 7.38
N HIS A 143 -1.03 4.37 8.08
CA HIS A 143 -2.39 4.29 8.60
C HIS A 143 -2.51 3.13 9.62
N HIS A 144 -3.58 3.11 10.40
CA HIS A 144 -3.87 2.13 11.45
C HIS A 144 -4.87 1.03 11.04
N LEU A 145 -4.93 0.69 9.75
CA LEU A 145 -5.79 -0.37 9.23
C LEU A 145 -5.40 -1.77 9.71
N GLY A 146 -4.10 -2.03 9.88
CA GLY A 146 -3.59 -3.39 10.01
C GLY A 146 -3.60 -4.12 8.66
N SER A 147 -3.99 -5.40 8.64
CA SER A 147 -4.04 -6.24 7.44
C SER A 147 -5.35 -6.16 6.66
N VAL A 148 -6.26 -5.26 7.02
CA VAL A 148 -7.58 -5.12 6.37
C VAL A 148 -7.65 -3.84 5.54
N ASN A 149 -8.57 -3.79 4.58
CA ASN A 149 -8.91 -2.55 3.87
C ASN A 149 -9.83 -1.65 4.73
N LEU A 150 -10.19 -0.45 4.23
CA LEU A 150 -11.05 0.49 4.97
C LEU A 150 -12.43 -0.11 5.30
N HIS A 151 -13.04 -0.89 4.40
CA HIS A 151 -14.31 -1.55 4.69
C HIS A 151 -14.18 -2.56 5.85
N GLY A 152 -13.09 -3.35 5.86
CA GLY A 152 -12.79 -4.27 6.96
C GLY A 152 -12.52 -3.53 8.26
N TYR A 153 -11.78 -2.41 8.22
CA TYR A 153 -11.57 -1.55 9.37
C TYR A 153 -12.90 -1.00 9.91
N GLY A 154 -13.79 -0.52 9.04
CA GLY A 154 -15.11 -0.02 9.39
C GLY A 154 -16.01 -1.08 10.02
N LYS A 155 -16.04 -2.30 9.45
CA LYS A 155 -16.77 -3.44 10.04
C LYS A 155 -16.24 -3.78 11.44
N ASN A 156 -14.92 -3.80 11.62
CA ASN A 156 -14.31 -4.06 12.92
C ASN A 156 -14.62 -2.95 13.94
N TRP A 157 -14.58 -1.69 13.52
CA TRP A 157 -14.93 -0.54 14.34
C TRP A 157 -16.41 -0.58 14.76
N SER A 158 -17.31 -0.81 13.81
CA SER A 158 -18.76 -0.92 14.04
C SER A 158 -19.08 -2.04 15.04
N LYS A 159 -18.49 -3.23 14.87
CA LYS A 159 -18.66 -4.35 15.81
C LYS A 159 -18.14 -4.01 17.21
N HIS A 160 -17.00 -3.33 17.31
CA HIS A 160 -16.40 -2.99 18.61
C HIS A 160 -17.21 -1.92 19.36
N ASN A 161 -17.71 -0.91 18.65
CA ASN A 161 -18.41 0.24 19.23
C ASN A 161 -19.93 0.08 19.26
N LYS A 162 -20.48 -1.01 18.70
CA LYS A 162 -21.92 -1.26 18.54
C LYS A 162 -22.64 -0.10 17.85
N ALA A 163 -22.02 0.42 16.79
CA ALA A 163 -22.50 1.58 16.03
C ALA A 163 -22.57 1.24 14.53
N PRO A 164 -23.35 1.99 13.72
CA PRO A 164 -23.35 1.84 12.26
C PRO A 164 -21.95 2.01 11.67
N VAL A 165 -21.69 1.39 10.51
CA VAL A 165 -20.42 1.56 9.79
C VAL A 165 -20.37 3.00 9.24
N PRO A 166 -19.35 3.80 9.58
CA PRO A 166 -19.19 5.15 9.04
C PRO A 166 -18.96 5.15 7.53
N GLU A 167 -19.22 6.30 6.90
CA GLU A 167 -18.94 6.53 5.49
C GLU A 167 -17.43 6.57 5.19
N LEU A 168 -17.07 6.40 3.92
CA LEU A 168 -15.67 6.18 3.52
C LEU A 168 -14.73 7.33 3.87
N PHE A 169 -15.21 8.59 3.86
CA PHE A 169 -14.44 9.76 4.29
C PHE A 169 -14.06 9.65 5.77
N ASP A 170 -15.02 9.32 6.61
CA ASP A 170 -14.85 9.18 8.06
C ASP A 170 -13.91 8.02 8.37
N LEU A 171 -14.13 6.87 7.72
CA LEU A 171 -13.25 5.70 7.85
C LEU A 171 -11.80 6.03 7.49
N TYR A 172 -11.60 6.81 6.42
CA TYR A 172 -10.27 7.26 6.02
C TYR A 172 -9.65 8.12 7.12
N GLY A 173 -10.38 9.11 7.67
CA GLY A 173 -9.91 9.92 8.79
C GLY A 173 -9.56 9.09 10.03
N MET A 174 -10.50 8.25 10.48
CA MET A 174 -10.35 7.40 11.67
C MET A 174 -9.13 6.49 11.55
N SER A 175 -8.95 5.85 10.39
CA SER A 175 -7.82 4.96 10.17
C SER A 175 -6.48 5.68 10.17
N ASN A 176 -6.43 6.97 9.85
CA ASN A 176 -5.21 7.78 9.92
C ASN A 176 -4.98 8.42 11.30
N ILE A 177 -5.93 8.26 12.23
CA ILE A 177 -5.83 8.75 13.62
C ILE A 177 -5.48 7.61 14.57
N ALA A 178 -6.18 6.46 14.48
CA ALA A 178 -6.01 5.38 15.43
C ALA A 178 -6.49 4.00 14.93
N PRO A 179 -6.05 2.90 15.56
CA PRO A 179 -6.64 1.58 15.34
C PRO A 179 -8.13 1.54 15.72
N TYR A 180 -8.91 0.64 15.13
CA TYR A 180 -10.37 0.58 15.32
C TYR A 180 -10.80 0.45 16.80
N LYS A 181 -9.96 -0.13 17.67
CA LYS A 181 -10.21 -0.27 19.11
C LYS A 181 -10.11 1.05 19.89
N LYS A 182 -9.46 2.07 19.31
CA LYS A 182 -9.15 3.35 19.96
C LYS A 182 -9.71 4.55 19.20
N ALA A 183 -10.04 4.38 17.92
CA ALA A 183 -10.62 5.44 17.12
C ALA A 183 -12.02 5.78 17.62
N LYS A 184 -12.26 7.06 17.85
CA LYS A 184 -13.61 7.61 18.08
C LYS A 184 -14.31 7.82 16.74
N ALA A 185 -15.63 7.97 16.77
CA ALA A 185 -16.38 8.39 15.59
C ALA A 185 -15.81 9.71 15.06
N PHE A 186 -15.68 9.82 13.74
CA PHE A 186 -15.11 11.00 13.11
C PHE A 186 -16.09 12.17 13.11
N SER A 187 -15.54 13.38 13.18
CA SER A 187 -16.24 14.64 12.96
C SER A 187 -15.29 15.61 12.25
N GLU A 188 -15.83 16.63 11.56
CA GLU A 188 -15.00 17.66 10.90
C GLU A 188 -14.04 18.35 11.89
N SER A 189 -14.43 18.55 13.15
CA SER A 189 -13.56 19.09 14.20
C SER A 189 -12.31 18.24 14.46
N GLY A 190 -12.35 16.94 14.12
CA GLY A 190 -11.16 16.08 14.12
C GLY A 190 -10.04 16.55 13.19
N LEU A 191 -10.34 17.43 12.22
CA LEU A 191 -9.37 18.03 11.30
C LEU A 191 -8.77 19.34 11.81
N GLU A 192 -9.17 19.87 12.97
CA GLU A 192 -8.60 21.11 13.50
C GLU A 192 -7.12 20.95 13.87
N ASN A 193 -6.71 19.74 14.27
CA ASN A 193 -5.34 19.48 14.70
C ASN A 193 -4.67 18.37 13.88
N ALA A 194 -3.84 18.78 12.92
CA ALA A 194 -3.05 17.87 12.08
C ALA A 194 -2.15 16.90 12.88
N LYS A 195 -1.80 17.22 14.13
CA LYS A 195 -0.96 16.37 14.99
C LYS A 195 -1.66 15.07 15.40
N ASN A 196 -2.98 15.00 15.32
CA ASN A 196 -3.74 13.79 15.64
C ASN A 196 -3.59 12.71 14.54
N PHE A 197 -3.12 13.10 13.35
CA PHE A 197 -2.93 12.19 12.24
C PHE A 197 -1.52 11.60 12.27
N SER A 198 -1.43 10.30 12.01
CA SER A 198 -0.14 9.61 11.87
C SER A 198 0.62 10.06 10.61
N ASN A 199 -0.09 10.59 9.62
CA ASN A 199 0.44 11.13 8.38
C ASN A 199 -0.21 12.48 8.03
N LYS A 200 0.59 13.55 7.96
CA LYS A 200 0.13 14.90 7.61
C LYS A 200 -0.45 15.00 6.20
N ALA A 201 -0.01 14.16 5.27
CA ALA A 201 -0.55 14.18 3.90
C ALA A 201 -2.02 13.74 3.86
N SER A 202 -2.41 12.81 4.72
CA SER A 202 -3.80 12.35 4.85
C SER A 202 -4.69 13.49 5.38
N HIS A 203 -4.24 14.17 6.45
CA HIS A 203 -4.94 15.35 6.99
C HIS A 203 -5.10 16.45 5.93
N HIS A 204 -4.01 16.84 5.27
CA HIS A 204 -4.03 17.87 4.24
C HIS A 204 -5.03 17.54 3.12
N THR A 205 -5.04 16.30 2.65
CA THR A 205 -5.95 15.85 1.59
C THR A 205 -7.42 15.93 2.03
N MET A 206 -7.73 15.54 3.26
CA MET A 206 -9.09 15.63 3.81
C MET A 206 -9.55 17.10 3.92
N VAL A 207 -8.69 17.99 4.39
CA VAL A 207 -8.98 19.43 4.44
C VAL A 207 -9.21 20.01 3.04
N GLN A 208 -8.38 19.63 2.05
CA GLN A 208 -8.59 20.07 0.67
C GLN A 208 -9.91 19.55 0.07
N TYR A 209 -10.32 18.32 0.41
CA TYR A 209 -11.59 17.76 -0.04
C TYR A 209 -12.78 18.58 0.48
N ILE A 210 -12.80 18.90 1.78
CA ILE A 210 -13.85 19.74 2.37
C ILE A 210 -13.82 21.13 1.74
N LYS A 211 -12.65 21.74 1.60
CA LYS A 211 -12.49 23.08 1.00
C LYS A 211 -13.02 23.13 -0.42
N GLN A 212 -12.65 22.17 -1.27
CA GLN A 212 -13.13 22.09 -2.65
C GLN A 212 -14.62 21.74 -2.72
N GLY A 213 -15.11 20.89 -1.81
CA GLY A 213 -16.53 20.58 -1.71
C GLY A 213 -17.36 21.83 -1.39
N LYS A 214 -16.95 22.59 -0.36
CA LYS A 214 -17.63 23.85 0.01
C LYS A 214 -17.59 24.89 -1.11
N ALA A 215 -16.44 25.02 -1.79
CA ALA A 215 -16.30 25.97 -2.90
C ALA A 215 -17.15 25.63 -4.14
N ARG A 216 -17.45 24.34 -4.38
CA ARG A 216 -18.16 23.88 -5.59
C ARG A 216 -19.63 23.55 -5.36
N LYS A 217 -19.97 23.08 -4.16
CA LYS A 217 -21.29 22.55 -3.80
C LYS A 217 -21.99 23.38 -2.73
N GLY A 218 -21.35 24.46 -2.27
CA GLY A 218 -21.90 25.37 -1.26
C GLY A 218 -21.46 25.06 0.17
N PRO A 219 -21.69 25.99 1.12
CA PRO A 219 -21.19 25.91 2.49
C PRO A 219 -21.70 24.68 3.28
N ASP A 220 -22.90 24.18 2.94
CA ASP A 220 -23.54 23.02 3.60
C ASP A 220 -23.02 21.66 3.11
N PHE A 221 -21.94 21.66 2.31
CA PHE A 221 -21.31 20.43 1.84
C PHE A 221 -20.88 19.53 3.02
N ASN A 222 -21.48 18.35 3.10
CA ASN A 222 -21.17 17.33 4.10
C ASN A 222 -20.25 16.24 3.50
N PRO A 223 -19.00 16.10 4.00
CA PRO A 223 -18.04 15.12 3.49
C PRO A 223 -18.31 13.69 3.98
N SER A 224 -19.12 13.50 5.03
CA SER A 224 -19.54 12.21 5.61
C SER A 224 -20.73 11.59 4.85
N ARG A 225 -20.89 11.92 3.58
CA ARG A 225 -21.80 11.29 2.61
C ARG A 225 -20.97 10.48 1.60
N PRO A 226 -21.60 9.66 0.73
CA PRO A 226 -20.86 8.96 -0.32
C PRO A 226 -19.90 9.89 -1.06
N LEU A 227 -18.62 9.51 -1.10
CA LEU A 227 -17.56 10.34 -1.66
C LEU A 227 -17.79 10.59 -3.15
N ASP A 228 -17.63 11.84 -3.57
CA ASP A 228 -17.65 12.20 -4.99
C ASP A 228 -16.26 11.91 -5.61
N PRO A 229 -16.13 10.93 -6.51
CA PRO A 229 -14.84 10.53 -7.06
C PRO A 229 -14.15 11.64 -7.88
N GLU A 230 -14.91 12.51 -8.57
CA GLU A 230 -14.33 13.66 -9.28
C GLU A 230 -13.85 14.72 -8.30
N LEU A 231 -14.59 14.97 -7.23
CA LEU A 231 -14.16 15.89 -6.19
C LEU A 231 -12.87 15.41 -5.49
N VAL A 232 -12.74 14.11 -5.23
CA VAL A 232 -11.48 13.52 -4.71
C VAL A 232 -10.35 13.65 -5.72
N MET A 233 -10.62 13.49 -7.02
CA MET A 233 -9.64 13.71 -8.10
C MET A 233 -9.15 15.17 -8.12
N ILE A 234 -10.08 16.12 -7.96
CA ILE A 234 -9.79 17.56 -7.92
C ILE A 234 -8.99 17.91 -6.67
N SER A 235 -9.44 17.51 -5.49
CA SER A 235 -8.80 17.87 -4.22
C SER A 235 -7.39 17.27 -4.07
N GLY A 236 -7.17 16.07 -4.63
CA GLY A 236 -5.86 15.41 -4.65
C GLY A 236 -4.92 15.88 -5.78
N GLY A 237 -5.38 16.80 -6.65
CA GLY A 237 -4.59 17.27 -7.79
C GLY A 237 -4.33 16.17 -8.83
N GLY A 238 -5.20 15.16 -8.93
CA GLY A 238 -5.09 14.00 -9.81
C GLY A 238 -4.67 12.71 -9.09
N ARG A 239 -4.51 11.61 -9.84
CA ARG A 239 -4.08 10.32 -9.30
C ARG A 239 -2.60 10.30 -8.94
N SER A 240 -2.27 9.76 -7.77
CA SER A 240 -0.90 9.41 -7.38
C SER A 240 -0.73 7.90 -7.52
N HIS A 241 0.27 7.45 -8.28
CA HIS A 241 0.50 6.02 -8.57
C HIS A 241 -0.79 5.28 -9.01
N GLY A 242 -1.62 5.94 -9.84
CA GLY A 242 -2.89 5.37 -10.33
C GLY A 242 -4.07 5.42 -9.36
N SER A 243 -3.88 5.85 -8.11
CA SER A 243 -4.92 5.90 -7.07
C SER A 243 -5.37 7.32 -6.73
N LEU A 244 -6.62 7.44 -6.27
CA LEU A 244 -7.15 8.67 -5.69
C LEU A 244 -6.58 8.92 -4.28
N ALA A 245 -6.56 10.19 -3.87
CA ALA A 245 -5.88 10.62 -2.65
C ALA A 245 -6.59 10.22 -1.35
N ILE A 246 -7.89 9.91 -1.41
CA ILE A 246 -8.70 9.40 -0.29
C ILE A 246 -9.18 7.99 -0.62
N GLY A 247 -9.34 7.15 0.41
CA GLY A 247 -10.01 5.85 0.28
C GLY A 247 -9.10 4.67 -0.07
N ASN A 248 -7.77 4.84 -0.04
CA ASN A 248 -6.78 3.76 -0.21
C ASN A 248 -7.04 2.84 -1.41
N GLY A 249 -7.36 3.45 -2.57
CA GLY A 249 -7.61 2.74 -3.83
C GLY A 249 -9.02 2.15 -3.98
N LEU A 250 -9.90 2.31 -2.99
CA LEU A 250 -11.29 1.81 -3.08
C LEU A 250 -12.20 2.68 -3.93
N ILE A 251 -11.82 3.94 -4.17
CA ILE A 251 -12.61 4.88 -4.95
C ILE A 251 -12.13 4.85 -6.40
N ARG A 252 -13.06 4.64 -7.32
CA ARG A 252 -12.82 4.73 -8.76
C ARG A 252 -13.47 5.99 -9.31
N CYS A 253 -12.74 6.71 -10.15
CA CYS A 253 -13.25 7.86 -10.89
C CYS A 253 -13.06 7.56 -12.38
N SER A 254 -14.14 7.53 -13.16
CA SER A 254 -14.09 7.27 -14.60
C SER A 254 -13.33 8.36 -15.35
N SER A 255 -13.48 9.61 -14.93
CA SER A 255 -12.78 10.76 -15.50
C SER A 255 -11.32 10.85 -15.05
N THR A 256 -10.46 11.29 -15.97
CA THR A 256 -9.10 11.74 -15.69
C THR A 256 -9.08 13.23 -15.33
N LEU A 257 -8.05 13.69 -14.62
CA LEU A 257 -7.92 15.11 -14.29
C LEU A 257 -7.88 16.02 -15.53
N PRO A 258 -7.20 15.68 -16.65
CA PRO A 258 -7.28 16.46 -17.87
C PRO A 258 -8.70 16.56 -18.45
N GLN A 259 -9.48 15.48 -18.42
CA GLN A 259 -10.88 15.50 -18.88
C GLN A 259 -11.75 16.42 -18.01
N ILE A 260 -11.57 16.37 -16.68
CA ILE A 260 -12.25 17.28 -15.74
C ILE A 260 -11.89 18.73 -16.06
N LYS A 261 -10.59 19.03 -16.22
CA LYS A 261 -10.10 20.38 -16.56
C LYS A 261 -10.67 20.90 -17.88
N LYS A 262 -10.87 20.05 -18.87
CA LYS A 262 -11.45 20.44 -20.16
C LYS A 262 -12.91 20.91 -20.03
N ARG A 263 -13.63 20.45 -18.99
CA ARG A 263 -15.01 20.87 -18.69
C ARG A 263 -15.08 22.11 -17.78
N HIS A 264 -13.96 22.54 -17.21
CA HIS A 264 -13.94 23.72 -16.35
C HIS A 264 -14.03 25.01 -17.17
N THR A 265 -14.71 25.98 -16.58
CA THR A 265 -14.85 27.36 -17.01
C THR A 265 -14.00 28.28 -16.14
N SER A 266 -13.88 29.56 -16.51
CA SER A 266 -13.17 30.56 -15.70
C SER A 266 -13.86 30.83 -14.36
N SER A 267 -15.16 30.56 -14.24
CA SER A 267 -15.92 30.67 -12.99
C SER A 267 -15.72 29.51 -12.02
N ASP A 268 -15.14 28.39 -12.46
CA ASP A 268 -14.92 27.24 -11.59
C ASP A 268 -13.80 27.50 -10.57
N PRO A 269 -13.94 26.99 -9.33
CA PRO A 269 -12.85 27.06 -8.36
C PRO A 269 -11.56 26.47 -8.90
N LYS A 270 -10.44 27.11 -8.58
CA LYS A 270 -9.11 26.63 -8.99
C LYS A 270 -8.83 25.25 -8.38
N ILE A 271 -8.38 24.32 -9.23
CA ILE A 271 -7.90 23.01 -8.79
C ILE A 271 -6.55 23.20 -8.08
N PRO A 272 -6.39 22.72 -6.83
CA PRO A 272 -5.14 22.85 -6.11
C PRO A 272 -4.05 21.98 -6.76
N PRO A 273 -2.79 22.45 -6.82
CA PRO A 273 -1.69 21.60 -7.21
C PRO A 273 -1.48 20.51 -6.15
N ARG A 274 -0.97 19.34 -6.57
CA ARG A 274 -0.56 18.31 -5.63
C ARG A 274 0.72 18.73 -4.93
N LEU A 275 0.66 18.90 -3.62
CA LEU A 275 1.85 19.17 -2.80
C LEU A 275 2.63 17.89 -2.52
N ARG A 276 3.96 18.00 -2.53
CA ARG A 276 4.88 16.95 -2.08
C ARG A 276 4.86 16.89 -0.54
N PRO A 277 5.20 15.75 0.08
CA PRO A 277 5.23 15.63 1.55
C PRO A 277 6.04 16.73 2.25
N VAL A 278 7.18 17.13 1.68
CA VAL A 278 8.01 18.20 2.22
C VAL A 278 7.32 19.57 2.19
N GLU A 279 6.54 19.85 1.15
CA GLU A 279 5.77 21.10 1.01
C GLU A 279 4.61 21.12 2.01
N ILE A 280 3.97 19.97 2.24
CA ILE A 280 2.94 19.82 3.28
C ILE A 280 3.53 20.06 4.67
N GLU A 281 4.74 19.56 4.93
CA GLU A 281 5.44 19.81 6.20
C GLU A 281 5.77 21.28 6.40
N PHE A 282 6.29 21.96 5.37
CA PHE A 282 6.55 23.40 5.42
C PHE A 282 5.27 24.21 5.66
N GLN A 283 4.19 23.91 4.94
CA GLN A 283 2.92 24.60 5.09
C GLN A 283 2.37 24.45 6.52
N ALA A 284 2.41 23.23 7.07
CA ALA A 284 1.98 22.96 8.44
C ALA A 284 2.87 23.66 9.48
N ALA A 285 4.17 23.81 9.22
CA ALA A 285 5.08 24.54 10.10
C ALA A 285 4.77 26.05 10.10
N ILE A 286 4.51 26.63 8.92
CA ILE A 286 4.11 28.04 8.79
C ILE A 286 2.80 28.31 9.52
N GLU A 287 1.79 27.44 9.36
CA GLU A 287 0.50 27.56 10.04
C GLU A 287 0.64 27.44 11.56
N ALA A 288 1.49 26.53 12.04
CA ALA A 288 1.77 26.38 13.47
C ALA A 288 2.49 27.60 14.06
N GLU A 289 3.39 28.25 13.32
CA GLU A 289 4.02 29.50 13.77
C GLU A 289 3.04 30.66 13.76
N ARG A 290 2.19 30.79 12.72
CA ARG A 290 1.15 31.82 12.66
C ARG A 290 0.15 31.72 13.82
N ALA A 291 -0.14 30.52 14.30
CA ALA A 291 -1.05 30.32 15.43
C ALA A 291 -0.44 30.67 16.81
N LYS A 292 0.87 30.94 16.88
CA LYS A 292 1.55 31.39 18.10
C LYS A 292 1.65 32.91 18.21
N THR A 293 1.44 33.61 17.10
CA THR A 293 1.46 35.08 16.99
C THR A 293 0.05 35.63 17.16
#